data_AF-A0A9Q9VLR1-F1
#
_entry.id   AF-A0A9Q9VLR1-F1
#
_cell.length_a   1.000
_cell.length_b   1.000
_cell.length_c   1.000
_cell.angle_alpha   90.00
_cell.angle_beta   90.00
_cell.angle_gamma   90.00
#
_symmetry.space_group_name_H-M   'P 1'
#
loop_
_entity.id
_entity.type
_entity.pdbx_description
1 polymer ?
#
loop_
_entity_poly.entity_id
_entity_poly.type
_entity_poly.pdbx_seq_one_letter_code
_entity_poly.pdbx_strand_id
1 'polypeptide(L)'
;MNNSALNFTTPEQSTTKSTGLVETLNTCVHSFSFLVGLPTHCYVAWLIISGAGSGVASEFFILNLSVSEIVFCVNCLTFVLSHWFSFIVDFKLFLVGIIISGRPLFQCLMCVERYLAVVHPVTFLKYKPLRYRVICCIVSWIIILGSCLCCIFTILLHYIVHMWFLSVQFLVFFLIQLFCLVAVLRALKQSGPGERGRERGEENHMKRRAFNLILITTVTMVITHVPYCISGFITIITEKRFDAQWVPGLFCYVLAGFVQPVLYLHRARKLSCLL
;
A
#
# COMPACT_ATOMS: atom_id res chain seq x y z
N MET A 1 -2.04 9.21 -65.72
CA MET A 1 -1.62 10.21 -64.71
C MET A 1 -2.47 9.97 -63.47
N ASN A 2 -1.95 9.16 -62.53
CA ASN A 2 -2.66 8.80 -61.29
C ASN A 2 -2.16 9.70 -60.15
N ASN A 3 -3.02 10.63 -59.70
CA ASN A 3 -2.80 11.38 -58.48
C ASN A 3 -3.42 10.61 -57.31
N SER A 4 -2.66 9.72 -56.69
CA SER A 4 -3.02 9.18 -55.36
C SER A 4 -2.56 10.18 -54.30
N ALA A 5 -3.48 11.01 -53.83
CA ALA A 5 -3.30 11.84 -52.63
C ALA A 5 -3.17 10.91 -51.42
N LEU A 6 -1.93 10.68 -51.01
CA LEU A 6 -1.58 9.94 -49.81
C LEU A 6 -1.82 10.88 -48.62
N ASN A 7 -3.04 10.85 -48.07
CA ASN A 7 -3.40 11.60 -46.87
C ASN A 7 -2.59 11.04 -45.68
N PHE A 8 -1.50 11.72 -45.35
CA PHE A 8 -0.78 11.55 -44.09
C PHE A 8 -1.68 12.02 -42.94
N THR A 9 -2.42 11.11 -42.32
CA THR A 9 -2.99 11.34 -40.99
C THR A 9 -1.86 11.51 -39.99
N THR A 10 -1.79 12.71 -39.43
CA THR A 10 -0.71 13.26 -38.62
C THR A 10 -0.53 12.49 -37.29
N PRO A 11 0.67 11.99 -36.96
CA PRO A 11 0.96 11.34 -35.67
C PRO A 11 0.86 12.29 -34.45
N GLU A 12 0.95 13.60 -34.68
CA GLU A 12 0.96 14.60 -33.60
C GLU A 12 -0.40 14.75 -32.92
N GLN A 13 -1.50 14.75 -33.69
CA GLN A 13 -2.83 15.00 -33.13
C GLN A 13 -3.36 13.84 -32.26
N SER A 14 -3.00 12.60 -32.60
CA SER A 14 -3.31 11.41 -31.78
C SER A 14 -2.49 11.39 -30.48
N THR A 15 -1.24 11.85 -30.56
CA THR A 15 -0.31 11.85 -29.42
C THR A 15 -0.76 12.87 -28.37
N THR A 16 -1.07 14.11 -28.76
CA THR A 16 -1.52 15.17 -27.83
C THR A 16 -2.84 14.82 -27.12
N LYS A 17 -3.79 14.19 -27.83
CA LYS A 17 -5.05 13.71 -27.25
C LYS A 17 -4.81 12.60 -26.22
N SER A 18 -3.90 11.67 -26.51
CA SER A 18 -3.54 10.60 -25.59
C SER A 18 -2.89 11.13 -24.31
N THR A 19 -2.01 12.13 -24.41
CA THR A 19 -1.35 12.72 -23.23
C THR A 19 -2.35 13.43 -22.32
N GLY A 20 -3.27 14.21 -22.88
CA GLY A 20 -4.30 14.90 -22.10
C GLY A 20 -5.27 13.95 -21.38
N LEU A 21 -5.61 12.81 -22.01
CA LEU A 21 -6.44 11.79 -21.38
C LEU A 21 -5.75 11.12 -20.18
N VAL A 22 -4.46 10.82 -20.29
CA VAL A 22 -3.65 10.25 -19.20
C VAL A 22 -3.56 11.20 -18.01
N GLU A 23 -3.33 12.48 -18.26
CA GLU A 23 -3.28 13.50 -17.20
C GLU A 23 -4.63 13.68 -16.50
N THR A 24 -5.72 13.67 -17.28
CA THR A 24 -7.09 13.74 -16.75
C THR A 24 -7.38 12.55 -15.84
N LEU A 25 -7.07 11.32 -16.29
CA LEU A 25 -7.26 10.11 -15.50
C LEU A 25 -6.44 10.13 -14.20
N ASN A 26 -5.17 10.54 -14.27
CA ASN A 26 -4.33 10.67 -13.07
C ASN A 26 -4.93 11.67 -12.08
N THR A 27 -5.36 12.83 -12.55
CA THR A 27 -5.99 13.84 -11.71
C THR A 27 -7.25 13.28 -11.04
N CYS A 28 -8.13 12.61 -11.79
CA CYS A 28 -9.33 11.99 -11.25
C CYS A 28 -9.03 10.96 -10.15
N VAL A 29 -8.04 10.09 -10.36
CA VAL A 29 -7.66 9.05 -9.39
C VAL A 29 -7.09 9.67 -8.10
N HIS A 30 -6.24 10.69 -8.20
CA HIS A 30 -5.70 11.39 -7.02
C HIS A 30 -6.82 12.14 -6.27
N SER A 31 -7.72 12.84 -6.98
CA SER A 31 -8.86 13.53 -6.37
C SER A 31 -9.79 12.55 -5.65
N PHE A 32 -10.12 11.41 -6.26
CA PHE A 32 -10.92 10.36 -5.62
C PHE A 32 -10.24 9.83 -4.35
N SER A 33 -8.94 9.56 -4.42
CA SER A 33 -8.15 9.08 -3.29
C SER A 33 -8.16 10.06 -2.13
N PHE A 34 -8.02 11.35 -2.40
CA PHE A 34 -8.07 12.38 -1.37
C PHE A 34 -9.48 12.50 -0.77
N LEU A 35 -10.52 12.66 -1.61
CA LEU A 35 -11.89 12.93 -1.16
C LEU A 35 -12.50 11.76 -0.39
N VAL A 36 -12.22 10.52 -0.79
CA VAL A 36 -12.80 9.32 -0.18
C VAL A 36 -11.83 8.67 0.81
N GLY A 37 -10.54 8.62 0.47
CA GLY A 37 -9.52 8.00 1.32
C GLY A 37 -9.31 8.77 2.62
N LEU A 38 -9.20 10.11 2.58
CA LEU A 38 -8.91 10.89 3.77
C LEU A 38 -10.00 10.72 4.85
N PRO A 39 -11.31 10.90 4.56
CA PRO A 39 -12.36 10.67 5.56
C PRO A 39 -12.35 9.23 6.08
N THR A 40 -12.16 8.26 5.19
CA THR A 40 -12.18 6.83 5.55
C THR A 40 -11.05 6.48 6.53
N HIS A 41 -9.82 6.87 6.22
CA HIS A 41 -8.66 6.57 7.09
C HIS A 41 -8.65 7.40 8.37
N CYS A 42 -9.11 8.66 8.33
CA CYS A 42 -9.34 9.46 9.53
C CYS A 42 -10.40 8.83 10.44
N TYR A 43 -11.50 8.31 9.87
CA TYR A 43 -12.53 7.62 10.64
C TYR A 43 -12.03 6.34 11.30
N VAL A 44 -11.23 5.53 10.58
CA VAL A 44 -10.60 4.34 11.15
C VAL A 44 -9.63 4.70 12.28
N ALA A 45 -8.77 5.70 12.07
CA ALA A 45 -7.85 6.18 13.11
C ALA A 45 -8.61 6.68 14.34
N TRP A 46 -9.67 7.47 14.14
CA TRP A 46 -10.57 7.92 15.20
C TRP A 46 -11.22 6.76 15.95
N LEU A 47 -11.72 5.74 15.25
CA LEU A 47 -12.36 4.57 15.88
C LEU A 47 -11.39 3.79 16.78
N ILE A 48 -10.12 3.71 16.37
CA ILE A 48 -9.06 3.07 17.16
C ILE A 48 -8.71 3.91 18.39
N ILE A 49 -8.55 5.23 18.22
CA ILE A 49 -8.17 6.17 19.30
C ILE A 49 -9.27 6.32 20.34
N SER A 50 -10.53 6.47 19.89
CA SER A 50 -11.71 6.62 20.76
C SER A 50 -12.04 5.36 21.56
N GLY A 51 -11.35 4.24 21.33
CA GLY A 51 -11.60 2.97 22.02
C GLY A 51 -12.92 2.30 21.60
N ALA A 52 -13.64 2.84 20.62
CA ALA A 52 -14.88 2.28 20.11
C ALA A 52 -14.67 1.02 19.23
N GLY A 53 -13.41 0.66 18.95
CA GLY A 53 -12.98 -0.63 18.40
C GLY A 53 -12.34 -1.54 19.47
N SER A 54 -11.32 -2.32 19.10
CA SER A 54 -10.52 -3.14 20.04
C SER A 54 -9.46 -2.36 20.83
N GLY A 55 -9.44 -1.03 20.69
CA GLY A 55 -8.53 -0.10 21.37
C GLY A 55 -7.14 0.03 20.74
N VAL A 56 -6.48 1.15 21.03
CA VAL A 56 -5.14 1.51 20.50
C VAL A 56 -4.10 0.42 20.76
N ALA A 57 -4.18 -0.25 21.91
CA ALA A 57 -3.24 -1.30 22.25
C ALA A 57 -3.32 -2.53 21.35
N SER A 58 -4.51 -2.87 20.84
CA SER A 58 -4.75 -4.02 19.96
C SER A 58 -4.58 -3.69 18.47
N GLU A 59 -4.71 -2.44 18.06
CA GLU A 59 -4.72 -2.07 16.63
C GLU A 59 -3.63 -1.04 16.29
N PHE A 60 -2.53 -1.02 17.04
CA PHE A 60 -1.47 -0.02 16.86
C PHE A 60 -0.84 -0.03 15.46
N PHE A 61 -0.63 -1.21 14.86
CA PHE A 61 -0.14 -1.30 13.48
C PHE A 61 -1.17 -0.82 12.45
N ILE A 62 -2.46 -1.06 12.67
CA ILE A 62 -3.54 -0.56 11.80
C ILE A 62 -3.64 0.97 11.91
N LEU A 63 -3.46 1.52 13.10
CA LEU A 63 -3.42 2.96 13.32
C LEU A 63 -2.26 3.59 12.53
N ASN A 64 -1.05 3.05 12.66
CA ASN A 64 0.11 3.58 11.93
C ASN A 64 -0.02 3.40 10.41
N LEU A 65 -0.58 2.27 9.95
CA LEU A 65 -0.94 2.12 8.54
C LEU A 65 -1.93 3.21 8.13
N SER A 66 -3.00 3.46 8.89
CA SER A 66 -3.98 4.50 8.58
C SER A 66 -3.36 5.90 8.54
N VAL A 67 -2.36 6.17 9.38
CA VAL A 67 -1.57 7.40 9.31
C VAL A 67 -0.76 7.48 8.00
N SER A 68 -0.09 6.39 7.59
CA SER A 68 0.60 6.35 6.28
C SER A 68 -0.37 6.57 5.12
N GLU A 69 -1.60 6.05 5.20
CA GLU A 69 -2.65 6.23 4.20
C GLU A 69 -3.17 7.68 4.14
N ILE A 70 -3.31 8.33 5.30
CA ILE A 70 -3.63 9.76 5.37
C ILE A 70 -2.54 10.58 4.68
N VAL A 71 -1.26 10.24 4.92
CA VAL A 71 -0.12 10.88 4.24
C VAL A 71 -0.17 10.64 2.73
N PHE A 72 -0.57 9.45 2.26
CA PHE A 72 -0.81 9.18 0.84
C PHE A 72 -1.94 10.06 0.28
N CYS A 73 -3.05 10.23 1.00
CA CYS A 73 -4.14 11.11 0.58
C CYS A 73 -3.68 12.57 0.48
N VAL A 74 -2.87 13.04 1.44
CA VAL A 74 -2.25 14.37 1.38
C VAL A 74 -1.29 14.49 0.19
N ASN A 75 -0.52 13.45 -0.14
CA ASN A 75 0.30 13.45 -1.36
C ASN A 75 -0.55 13.55 -2.64
N CYS A 76 -1.72 12.91 -2.65
CA CYS A 76 -2.65 13.04 -3.77
C CYS A 76 -3.17 14.48 -3.91
N LEU A 77 -3.43 15.17 -2.80
CA LEU A 77 -3.76 16.58 -2.82
C LEU A 77 -2.60 17.43 -3.32
N THR A 78 -1.37 17.18 -2.86
CA THR A 78 -0.19 17.93 -3.30
C THR A 78 0.13 17.69 -4.77
N PHE A 79 -0.21 16.54 -5.34
CA PHE A 79 -0.13 16.28 -6.79
C PHE A 79 -0.99 17.29 -7.56
N VAL A 80 -2.27 17.42 -7.21
CA VAL A 80 -3.21 18.35 -7.86
C VAL A 80 -2.81 19.81 -7.63
N LEU A 81 -2.37 20.16 -6.42
CA LEU A 81 -1.94 21.53 -6.10
C LEU A 81 -0.61 21.90 -6.77
N SER A 82 0.25 20.93 -7.09
CA SER A 82 1.55 21.20 -7.73
C SER A 82 1.43 21.77 -9.14
N HIS A 83 0.26 21.63 -9.80
CA HIS A 83 -0.04 22.35 -11.05
C HIS A 83 -0.13 23.87 -10.88
N TRP A 84 -0.47 24.34 -9.68
CA TRP A 84 -0.72 25.75 -9.38
C TRP A 84 0.40 26.37 -8.56
N PHE A 85 1.08 25.57 -7.73
CA PHE A 85 2.09 26.04 -6.78
C PHE A 85 3.38 25.23 -6.86
N SER A 86 4.42 25.81 -7.47
CA SER A 86 5.71 25.14 -7.68
C SER A 86 6.46 24.80 -6.38
N PHE A 87 6.25 25.54 -5.28
CA PHE A 87 6.91 25.26 -4.00
C PHE A 87 6.47 23.92 -3.37
N ILE A 88 5.35 23.36 -3.82
CA ILE A 88 4.80 22.10 -3.30
C ILE A 88 5.54 20.88 -3.88
N VAL A 89 6.31 21.06 -4.96
CA VAL A 89 6.99 19.96 -5.68
C VAL A 89 7.98 19.22 -4.79
N ASP A 90 8.80 19.92 -4.01
CA ASP A 90 9.79 19.30 -3.12
C ASP A 90 9.11 18.54 -1.98
N PHE A 91 8.05 19.12 -1.40
CA PHE A 91 7.26 18.47 -0.36
C PHE A 91 6.58 17.21 -0.90
N LYS A 92 6.01 17.27 -2.11
CA LYS A 92 5.44 16.10 -2.79
C LYS A 92 6.49 15.00 -2.96
N LEU A 93 7.71 15.35 -3.37
CA LEU A 93 8.79 14.39 -3.60
C LEU A 93 9.19 13.67 -2.31
N PHE A 94 9.30 14.40 -1.21
CA PHE A 94 9.55 13.81 0.11
C PHE A 94 8.47 12.79 0.49
N LEU A 95 7.20 13.15 0.30
CA LEU A 95 6.06 12.30 0.63
C LEU A 95 5.99 11.01 -0.21
N VAL A 96 6.51 11.01 -1.45
CA VAL A 96 6.55 9.80 -2.30
C VAL A 96 7.33 8.66 -1.63
N GLY A 97 8.43 8.95 -0.96
CA GLY A 97 9.20 7.93 -0.22
C GLY A 97 8.39 7.27 0.90
N ILE A 98 7.53 8.04 1.57
CA ILE A 98 6.64 7.52 2.63
C ILE A 98 5.64 6.54 2.03
N ILE A 99 5.11 6.84 0.84
CA ILE A 99 4.08 6.03 0.17
C ILE A 99 4.65 4.67 -0.25
N ILE A 100 5.86 4.68 -0.83
CA ILE A 100 6.50 3.46 -1.33
C ILE A 100 6.81 2.50 -0.19
N SER A 101 7.27 3.02 0.95
CA SER A 101 7.76 2.17 2.05
C SER A 101 6.74 1.94 3.17
N GLY A 102 5.82 2.88 3.40
CA GLY A 102 4.90 2.87 4.53
C GLY A 102 3.93 1.69 4.52
N ARG A 103 3.08 1.58 3.48
CA ARG A 103 2.12 0.47 3.38
C ARG A 103 2.77 -0.91 3.45
N PRO A 104 3.82 -1.22 2.66
CA PRO A 104 4.46 -2.53 2.71
C PRO A 104 4.99 -2.91 4.08
N LEU A 105 5.66 -1.97 4.76
CA LEU A 105 6.27 -2.23 6.07
C LEU A 105 5.23 -2.51 7.14
N PHE A 106 4.18 -1.67 7.26
CA PHE A 106 3.12 -1.91 8.23
C PHE A 106 2.34 -3.19 7.93
N GLN A 107 2.14 -3.51 6.65
CA GLN A 107 1.52 -4.76 6.25
C GLN A 107 2.37 -5.99 6.63
N CYS A 108 3.69 -5.93 6.44
CA CYS A 108 4.61 -6.97 6.93
C CYS A 108 4.49 -7.16 8.45
N LEU A 109 4.51 -6.06 9.22
CA LEU A 109 4.39 -6.11 10.68
C LEU A 109 3.07 -6.75 11.12
N MET A 110 1.96 -6.44 10.45
CA MET A 110 0.68 -7.08 10.72
C MET A 110 0.69 -8.58 10.41
N CYS A 111 1.31 -9.00 9.31
CA CYS A 111 1.43 -10.42 8.99
C CYS A 111 2.27 -11.18 10.03
N VAL A 112 3.39 -10.59 10.48
CA VAL A 112 4.24 -11.16 11.56
C VAL A 112 3.47 -11.21 12.88
N GLU A 113 2.69 -10.19 13.20
CA GLU A 113 1.85 -10.20 14.40
C GLU A 113 0.82 -11.33 14.37
N ARG A 114 0.15 -11.53 13.25
CA ARG A 114 -0.82 -12.62 13.09
C ARG A 114 -0.14 -14.00 13.12
N TYR A 115 1.07 -14.11 12.58
CA TYR A 115 1.92 -15.30 12.74
C TYR A 115 2.20 -15.61 14.21
N LEU A 116 2.70 -14.62 14.97
CA LEU A 116 3.05 -14.79 16.39
C LEU A 116 1.83 -15.16 17.23
N ALA A 117 0.67 -14.58 16.94
CA ALA A 117 -0.57 -14.91 17.62
C ALA A 117 -1.03 -16.36 17.39
N VAL A 118 -0.71 -16.95 16.23
CA VAL A 118 -1.08 -18.33 15.87
C VAL A 118 -0.07 -19.35 16.41
N VAL A 119 1.23 -19.08 16.27
CA VAL A 119 2.30 -20.06 16.61
C VAL A 119 2.65 -20.02 18.09
N HIS A 120 2.63 -18.84 18.71
CA HIS A 120 3.06 -18.65 20.09
C HIS A 120 2.03 -17.86 20.91
N PRO A 121 0.79 -18.36 21.07
CA PRO A 121 -0.27 -17.66 21.80
C PRO A 121 0.11 -17.36 23.26
N VAL A 122 0.80 -18.29 23.94
CA VAL A 122 1.25 -18.14 25.34
C VAL A 122 2.28 -17.03 25.49
N THR A 123 3.21 -16.93 24.54
CA THR A 123 4.22 -15.88 24.49
C THR A 123 3.59 -14.52 24.16
N PHE A 124 2.62 -14.50 23.25
CA PHE A 124 1.86 -13.30 22.88
C PHE A 124 1.03 -12.75 24.06
N LEU A 125 0.46 -13.60 24.91
CA LEU A 125 -0.23 -13.18 26.14
C LEU A 125 0.72 -12.64 27.22
N LYS A 126 1.98 -13.12 27.26
CA LYS A 126 2.97 -12.75 28.28
C LYS A 126 3.69 -11.43 27.97
N TYR A 127 3.86 -11.08 26.70
CA TYR A 127 4.42 -9.79 26.31
C TYR A 127 3.38 -8.69 26.45
N LYS A 128 3.74 -7.57 27.11
CA LYS A 128 2.90 -6.35 27.08
C LYS A 128 2.76 -5.91 25.61
N PRO A 129 1.61 -6.11 24.95
CA PRO A 129 1.54 -6.05 23.49
C PRO A 129 1.86 -4.65 22.97
N LEU A 130 1.59 -3.62 23.77
CA LEU A 130 1.86 -2.24 23.40
C LEU A 130 3.36 -1.94 23.22
N ARG A 131 4.24 -2.44 24.10
CA ARG A 131 5.66 -2.05 24.08
C ARG A 131 6.38 -2.53 22.83
N TYR A 132 6.20 -3.80 22.44
CA TYR A 132 6.84 -4.33 21.23
C TYR A 132 6.31 -3.64 19.98
N ARG A 133 5.00 -3.37 19.91
CA ARG A 133 4.36 -2.71 18.75
C ARG A 133 4.90 -1.31 18.53
N VAL A 134 5.07 -0.55 19.63
CA VAL A 134 5.66 0.79 19.58
C VAL A 134 7.10 0.72 19.06
N ILE A 135 7.93 -0.19 19.58
CA ILE A 135 9.32 -0.37 19.10
C ILE A 135 9.34 -0.71 17.60
N CYS A 136 8.53 -1.68 17.16
CA CYS A 136 8.44 -2.05 15.74
C CYS A 136 7.98 -0.88 14.86
N CYS A 137 7.03 -0.06 15.32
CA CYS A 137 6.58 1.11 14.57
C CYS A 137 7.65 2.19 14.50
N ILE A 138 8.37 2.47 15.59
CA ILE A 138 9.48 3.43 15.61
C ILE A 138 10.55 3.00 14.60
N VAL A 139 10.97 1.73 14.64
CA VAL A 139 11.94 1.17 13.69
C VAL A 139 11.43 1.29 12.26
N SER A 140 10.14 0.99 12.02
CA SER A 140 9.54 1.11 10.69
C SER A 140 9.51 2.55 10.20
N TRP A 141 9.13 3.51 11.04
CA TRP A 141 9.17 4.93 10.70
C TRP A 141 10.59 5.43 10.42
N ILE A 142 11.61 4.95 11.15
CA ILE A 142 13.01 5.27 10.85
C ILE A 142 13.40 4.74 9.46
N ILE A 143 13.02 3.50 9.12
CA ILE A 143 13.28 2.93 7.79
C ILE A 143 12.54 3.72 6.71
N ILE A 144 11.28 4.10 6.96
CA ILE A 144 10.47 4.92 6.04
C ILE A 144 11.15 6.27 5.81
N LEU A 145 11.53 6.98 6.86
CA LEU A 145 12.20 8.28 6.76
C LEU A 145 13.56 8.16 6.05
N GLY A 146 14.34 7.12 6.35
CA GLY A 146 15.58 6.82 5.63
C GLY A 146 15.33 6.60 4.14
N SER A 147 14.30 5.82 3.79
CA SER A 147 13.88 5.62 2.39
C SER A 147 13.46 6.94 1.71
N CYS A 148 12.82 7.86 2.43
CA CYS A 148 12.47 9.18 1.91
C CYS A 148 13.71 10.02 1.56
N LEU A 149 14.70 10.04 2.45
CA LEU A 149 15.96 10.74 2.21
C LEU A 149 16.71 10.13 1.01
N CYS A 150 16.77 8.80 0.93
CA CYS A 150 17.32 8.10 -0.23
C CYS A 150 16.56 8.42 -1.53
N CYS A 151 15.23 8.52 -1.48
CA CYS A 151 14.43 8.91 -2.65
C CYS A 151 14.81 10.32 -3.14
N ILE A 152 14.88 11.31 -2.25
CA ILE A 152 15.27 12.68 -2.63
C ILE A 152 16.69 12.69 -3.21
N PHE A 153 17.63 12.04 -2.53
CA PHE A 153 19.03 12.02 -2.95
C PHE A 153 19.22 11.35 -4.32
N THR A 154 18.53 10.23 -4.56
CA THR A 154 18.61 9.52 -5.85
C THR A 154 17.98 10.31 -6.99
N ILE A 155 16.89 11.04 -6.72
CA ILE A 155 16.24 11.91 -7.71
C ILE A 155 17.14 13.10 -8.06
N LEU A 156 17.82 13.68 -7.08
CA LEU A 156 18.76 14.78 -7.28
C LEU A 156 19.98 14.35 -8.10
N LEU A 157 20.47 13.13 -7.90
CA LEU A 157 21.61 12.58 -8.64
C LEU A 157 21.24 12.27 -10.10
N HIS A 158 20.30 11.34 -10.31
CA HIS A 158 19.88 10.94 -11.64
C HIS A 158 18.57 10.13 -11.62
N TYR A 159 17.64 10.45 -12.52
CA TYR A 159 16.34 9.76 -12.62
C TYR A 159 16.46 8.24 -12.82
N ILE A 160 17.46 7.78 -13.59
CA ILE A 160 17.69 6.34 -13.83
C ILE A 160 18.09 5.61 -12.53
N VAL A 161 18.96 6.24 -11.72
CA VAL A 161 19.39 5.67 -10.42
C VAL A 161 18.20 5.59 -9.47
N HIS A 162 17.33 6.61 -9.48
CA HIS A 162 16.08 6.58 -8.73
C HIS A 162 15.18 5.41 -9.14
N MET A 163 14.98 5.18 -10.44
CA MET A 163 14.18 4.05 -10.93
C MET A 163 14.75 2.70 -10.53
N TRP A 164 16.08 2.56 -10.54
CA TRP A 164 16.75 1.36 -10.04
C TRP A 164 16.51 1.15 -8.54
N PHE A 165 16.69 2.22 -7.76
CA PHE A 165 16.44 2.21 -6.32
C PHE A 165 14.98 1.81 -6.02
N LEU A 166 14.01 2.40 -6.71
CA LEU A 166 12.60 2.05 -6.58
C LEU A 166 12.33 0.59 -6.92
N SER A 167 12.84 0.11 -8.06
CA SER A 167 12.62 -1.26 -8.50
C SER A 167 13.17 -2.28 -7.50
N VAL A 168 14.39 -2.04 -6.99
CA VAL A 168 15.01 -2.87 -5.94
C VAL A 168 14.20 -2.82 -4.65
N GLN A 169 13.77 -1.63 -4.23
CA GLN A 169 12.97 -1.44 -3.02
C GLN A 169 11.64 -2.22 -3.10
N PHE A 170 10.91 -2.11 -4.22
CA PHE A 170 9.68 -2.86 -4.44
C PHE A 170 9.91 -4.37 -4.46
N LEU A 171 10.99 -4.83 -5.10
CA LEU A 171 11.34 -6.25 -5.13
C LEU A 171 11.64 -6.78 -3.71
N VAL A 172 12.42 -6.04 -2.91
CA VAL A 172 12.74 -6.41 -1.53
C VAL A 172 11.48 -6.52 -0.69
N PHE A 173 10.57 -5.54 -0.76
CA PHE A 173 9.31 -5.60 -0.03
C PHE A 173 8.43 -6.75 -0.47
N PHE A 174 8.33 -7.00 -1.77
CA PHE A 174 7.60 -8.14 -2.32
C PHE A 174 8.15 -9.47 -1.79
N LEU A 175 9.47 -9.66 -1.77
CA LEU A 175 10.11 -10.87 -1.24
C LEU A 175 9.85 -11.05 0.26
N ILE A 176 9.99 -9.98 1.06
CA ILE A 176 9.71 -10.02 2.51
C ILE A 176 8.26 -10.44 2.76
N GLN A 177 7.32 -9.89 1.99
CA GLN A 177 5.91 -10.23 2.14
C GLN A 177 5.58 -11.65 1.72
N LEU A 178 6.13 -12.12 0.59
CA LEU A 178 5.99 -13.51 0.17
C LEU A 178 6.54 -14.47 1.23
N PHE A 179 7.73 -14.17 1.77
CA PHE A 179 8.32 -14.94 2.86
C PHE A 179 7.40 -14.96 4.08
N CYS A 180 6.88 -13.80 4.49
CA CYS A 180 5.96 -13.69 5.62
C CYS A 180 4.67 -14.50 5.40
N LEU A 181 4.08 -14.46 4.20
CA LEU A 181 2.92 -15.26 3.83
C LEU A 181 3.24 -16.76 3.93
N VAL A 182 4.35 -17.20 3.36
CA VAL A 182 4.75 -18.62 3.39
C VAL A 182 4.97 -19.07 4.83
N ALA A 183 5.61 -18.25 5.67
CA ALA A 183 5.82 -18.54 7.09
C ALA A 183 4.48 -18.69 7.83
N VAL A 184 3.54 -17.76 7.62
CA VAL A 184 2.16 -17.84 8.14
C VAL A 184 1.43 -19.08 7.67
N LEU A 185 1.49 -19.39 6.37
CA LEU A 185 0.82 -20.55 5.78
C LEU A 185 1.37 -21.86 6.34
N ARG A 186 2.70 -21.95 6.50
CA ARG A 186 3.36 -23.11 7.11
C ARG A 186 2.94 -23.29 8.57
N ALA A 187 2.94 -22.21 9.34
CA ALA A 187 2.47 -22.21 10.72
C ALA A 187 1.02 -22.67 10.85
N LEU A 188 0.11 -22.07 10.07
CA LEU A 188 -1.30 -22.44 10.06
C LEU A 188 -1.51 -23.90 9.65
N LYS A 189 -0.72 -24.43 8.71
CA LYS A 189 -0.75 -25.83 8.29
C LYS A 189 -0.24 -26.78 9.40
N GLN A 190 0.80 -26.38 10.13
CA GLN A 190 1.37 -27.16 11.23
C GLN A 190 0.46 -27.21 12.46
N SER A 191 -0.34 -26.18 12.72
CA SER A 191 -1.34 -26.15 13.79
C SER A 191 -2.58 -27.04 13.53
N GLY A 192 -2.55 -27.90 12.49
CA GLY A 192 -3.70 -28.61 11.92
C GLY A 192 -3.94 -30.12 12.24
N PRO A 193 -3.04 -30.94 12.83
CA PRO A 193 -3.33 -32.38 13.01
C PRO A 193 -3.37 -32.92 14.47
N GLY A 194 -3.44 -32.08 15.52
CA GLY A 194 -3.27 -32.56 16.91
C GLY A 194 -4.39 -32.30 17.94
N GLU A 195 -5.24 -31.28 17.80
CA GLU A 195 -6.06 -30.79 18.94
C GLU A 195 -7.52 -31.29 18.94
N ARG A 196 -7.94 -31.83 20.10
CA ARG A 196 -9.21 -32.54 20.36
C ARG A 196 -10.48 -31.69 20.17
N GLY A 197 -11.32 -32.11 19.23
CA GLY A 197 -12.78 -32.30 19.40
C GLY A 197 -13.72 -31.11 19.61
N ARG A 198 -13.52 -30.24 20.61
CA ARG A 198 -14.56 -29.30 21.09
C ARG A 198 -14.16 -27.82 21.06
N GLU A 199 -12.87 -27.48 21.16
CA GLU A 199 -12.32 -26.14 20.89
C GLU A 199 -12.06 -25.89 19.38
N ARG A 200 -12.23 -26.94 18.57
CA ARG A 200 -11.89 -27.02 17.13
C ARG A 200 -12.74 -26.10 16.24
N GLY A 201 -13.96 -25.73 16.65
CA GLY A 201 -14.85 -24.87 15.86
C GLY A 201 -14.44 -23.40 15.91
N GLU A 202 -14.20 -22.87 17.11
CA GLU A 202 -13.86 -21.47 17.32
C GLU A 202 -12.40 -21.16 16.93
N GLU A 203 -11.45 -22.05 17.26
CA GLU A 203 -10.06 -21.89 16.83
C GLU A 203 -9.92 -21.94 15.31
N ASN A 204 -10.57 -22.90 14.62
CA ASN A 204 -10.51 -22.96 13.16
C ASN A 204 -11.14 -21.73 12.52
N HIS A 205 -12.20 -21.18 13.11
CA HIS A 205 -12.81 -19.97 12.59
C HIS A 205 -11.89 -18.75 12.75
N MET A 206 -11.23 -18.59 13.91
CA MET A 206 -10.23 -17.54 14.11
C MET A 206 -9.00 -17.70 13.20
N LYS A 207 -8.47 -18.92 13.08
CA LYS A 207 -7.35 -19.27 12.17
C LYS A 207 -7.71 -19.00 10.71
N ARG A 208 -8.89 -19.44 10.25
CA ARG A 208 -9.38 -19.21 8.89
C ARG A 208 -9.66 -17.73 8.60
N ARG A 209 -10.14 -16.98 9.60
CA ARG A 209 -10.35 -15.53 9.46
C ARG A 209 -9.02 -14.78 9.36
N ALA A 210 -8.03 -15.15 10.16
CA ALA A 210 -6.68 -14.59 10.07
C ALA A 210 -6.05 -14.93 8.70
N PHE A 211 -6.20 -16.19 8.26
CA PHE A 211 -5.74 -16.65 6.96
C PHE A 211 -6.38 -15.86 5.81
N ASN A 212 -7.71 -15.74 5.79
CA ASN A 212 -8.43 -15.01 4.75
C ASN A 212 -8.01 -13.54 4.70
N LEU A 213 -7.82 -12.89 5.86
CA LEU A 213 -7.36 -11.51 5.91
C LEU A 213 -5.95 -11.39 5.31
N ILE A 214 -5.02 -12.26 5.71
CA ILE A 214 -3.64 -12.27 5.21
C ILE A 214 -3.64 -12.54 3.70
N LEU A 215 -4.40 -13.53 3.23
CA LEU A 215 -4.55 -13.85 1.81
C LEU A 215 -5.07 -12.66 1.00
N ILE A 216 -6.15 -12.00 1.46
CA ILE A 216 -6.71 -10.82 0.80
C ILE A 216 -5.66 -9.70 0.72
N THR A 217 -4.96 -9.43 1.83
CA THR A 217 -3.92 -8.40 1.86
C THR A 217 -2.74 -8.74 0.94
N THR A 218 -2.33 -10.01 0.84
CA THR A 218 -1.25 -10.41 -0.06
C THR A 218 -1.67 -10.36 -1.52
N VAL A 219 -2.87 -10.85 -1.88
CA VAL A 219 -3.37 -10.79 -3.25
C VAL A 219 -3.45 -9.34 -3.74
N THR A 220 -3.98 -8.43 -2.91
CA THR A 220 -4.04 -7.00 -3.23
C THR A 220 -2.65 -6.37 -3.35
N MET A 221 -1.68 -6.83 -2.55
CA MET A 221 -0.26 -6.47 -2.71
C MET A 221 0.35 -6.93 -4.03
N VAL A 222 0.14 -8.18 -4.43
CA VAL A 222 0.66 -8.69 -5.70
C VAL A 222 0.07 -7.91 -6.87
N ILE A 223 -1.25 -7.69 -6.85
CA ILE A 223 -1.96 -6.92 -7.89
C ILE A 223 -1.43 -5.49 -8.01
N THR A 224 -1.02 -4.88 -6.89
CA THR A 224 -0.46 -3.52 -6.90
C THR A 224 1.00 -3.49 -7.32
N HIS A 225 1.83 -4.42 -6.85
CA HIS A 225 3.28 -4.37 -7.07
C HIS A 225 3.67 -4.83 -8.47
N VAL A 226 2.96 -5.79 -9.06
CA VAL A 226 3.29 -6.33 -10.40
C VAL A 226 3.29 -5.23 -11.48
N PRO A 227 2.24 -4.38 -11.63
CA PRO A 227 2.26 -3.28 -12.59
C PRO A 227 3.42 -2.30 -12.38
N TYR A 228 3.77 -1.99 -11.11
CA TYR A 228 4.88 -1.10 -10.79
C TYR A 228 6.24 -1.71 -11.15
N CYS A 229 6.45 -3.00 -10.88
CA CYS A 229 7.66 -3.70 -11.27
C CYS A 229 7.82 -3.72 -12.80
N ILE A 230 6.77 -4.12 -13.53
CA ILE A 230 6.78 -4.18 -15.00
C ILE A 230 7.08 -2.78 -15.58
N SER A 231 6.40 -1.75 -15.09
CA SER A 231 6.61 -0.36 -15.53
C SER A 231 8.03 0.14 -15.25
N GLY A 232 8.57 -0.19 -14.07
CA GLY A 232 9.96 0.12 -13.71
C GLY A 232 10.94 -0.56 -14.66
N PHE A 233 10.79 -1.86 -14.93
CA PHE A 233 11.65 -2.60 -15.85
C PHE A 233 11.60 -2.06 -17.28
N ILE A 234 10.41 -1.75 -17.80
CA ILE A 234 10.25 -1.19 -19.15
C ILE A 234 10.96 0.17 -19.25
N THR A 235 10.83 1.02 -18.23
CA THR A 235 11.48 2.33 -18.19
C THR A 235 13.00 2.19 -18.13
N ILE A 236 13.53 1.22 -17.37
CA ILE A 236 14.97 0.95 -17.27
C ILE A 236 15.53 0.46 -18.63
N ILE A 237 14.84 -0.46 -19.30
CA ILE A 237 15.31 -1.05 -20.56
C ILE A 237 15.21 -0.07 -21.73
N THR A 238 14.12 0.70 -21.79
CA THR A 238 13.83 1.56 -22.95
C THR A 238 14.47 2.94 -22.81
N GLU A 239 14.91 3.31 -21.60
CA GLU A 239 15.36 4.67 -21.21
C GLU A 239 14.35 5.79 -21.56
N LYS A 240 13.14 5.42 -21.98
CA LYS A 240 12.06 6.32 -22.37
C LYS A 240 11.05 6.42 -21.25
N ARG A 241 10.61 7.66 -21.01
CA ARG A 241 9.56 7.96 -20.05
C ARG A 241 8.20 7.88 -20.73
N PHE A 242 7.45 6.82 -20.43
CA PHE A 242 6.03 6.71 -20.79
C PHE A 242 5.19 6.95 -19.54
N ASP A 243 4.62 8.14 -19.36
CA ASP A 243 3.81 8.44 -18.16
C ASP A 243 2.54 7.59 -18.07
N ALA A 244 1.99 7.16 -19.22
CA ALA A 244 0.78 6.34 -19.30
C ALA A 244 0.93 4.95 -18.63
N GLN A 245 2.15 4.40 -18.56
CA GLN A 245 2.37 3.04 -18.06
C GLN A 245 2.12 2.92 -16.55
N TRP A 246 2.23 4.02 -15.80
CA TRP A 246 2.09 4.03 -14.34
C TRP A 246 0.63 4.12 -13.87
N VAL A 247 -0.30 4.50 -14.76
CA VAL A 247 -1.72 4.72 -14.45
C VAL A 247 -2.40 3.45 -13.91
N PRO A 248 -2.24 2.25 -14.52
CA PRO A 248 -2.85 1.03 -13.98
C PRO A 248 -2.32 0.67 -12.58
N GLY A 249 -1.02 0.87 -12.35
CA GLY A 249 -0.40 0.64 -11.04
C GLY A 249 -0.97 1.57 -9.97
N LEU A 250 -1.10 2.86 -10.28
CA LEU A 250 -1.71 3.85 -9.39
C LEU A 250 -3.15 3.50 -9.06
N PHE A 251 -3.96 3.16 -10.07
CA PHE A 251 -5.36 2.79 -9.85
C PHE A 251 -5.49 1.57 -8.92
N CYS A 252 -4.72 0.51 -9.19
CA CYS A 252 -4.67 -0.66 -8.31
C CYS A 252 -4.22 -0.29 -6.89
N TYR A 253 -3.22 0.58 -6.76
CA TYR A 253 -2.69 1.02 -5.47
C TYR A 253 -3.76 1.73 -4.65
N VAL A 254 -4.49 2.67 -5.26
CA VAL A 254 -5.59 3.38 -4.61
C VAL A 254 -6.64 2.40 -4.11
N LEU A 255 -7.09 1.47 -4.95
CA LEU A 255 -8.09 0.47 -4.58
C LEU A 255 -7.60 -0.42 -3.42
N ALA A 256 -6.33 -0.82 -3.43
CA ALA A 256 -5.76 -1.64 -2.35
C ALA A 256 -5.74 -0.91 -1.00
N GLY A 257 -5.64 0.43 -0.98
CA GLY A 257 -5.68 1.22 0.27
C GLY A 257 -6.99 1.09 1.03
N PHE A 258 -8.10 0.88 0.31
CA PHE A 258 -9.44 0.73 0.92
C PHE A 258 -9.70 -0.66 1.48
N VAL A 259 -8.87 -1.66 1.15
CA VAL A 259 -9.06 -3.05 1.60
C VAL A 259 -8.96 -3.16 3.13
N GLN A 260 -7.97 -2.51 3.75
CA GLN A 260 -7.79 -2.55 5.20
C GLN A 260 -8.94 -1.88 5.97
N PRO A 261 -9.34 -0.63 5.63
CA PRO A 261 -10.49 0.03 6.26
C PRO A 261 -11.79 -0.75 6.15
N VAL A 262 -12.11 -1.29 4.97
CA VAL A 262 -13.34 -2.05 4.73
C VAL A 262 -13.35 -3.32 5.58
N LEU A 263 -12.23 -4.05 5.63
CA LEU A 263 -12.10 -5.24 6.47
C LEU A 263 -12.21 -4.90 7.97
N TYR A 264 -11.67 -3.76 8.38
CA TYR A 264 -11.75 -3.28 9.76
C TYR A 264 -13.18 -2.91 10.16
N LEU A 265 -13.88 -2.14 9.32
CA LEU A 265 -15.28 -1.76 9.52
C LEU A 265 -16.21 -2.98 9.54
N HIS A 266 -15.99 -3.96 8.65
CA HIS A 266 -16.70 -5.23 8.65
C HIS A 266 -16.47 -6.02 9.93
N ARG A 267 -15.24 -6.03 10.45
CA ARG A 267 -14.93 -6.67 11.74
C ARG A 267 -15.58 -5.95 12.92
N ALA A 268 -15.66 -4.62 12.89
CA ALA A 268 -16.30 -3.81 13.93
C ALA A 268 -17.85 -3.85 13.90
N ARG A 269 -18.47 -4.58 12.95
CA ARG A 269 -19.94 -4.68 12.75
C ARG A 269 -20.65 -3.33 12.58
N LYS A 270 -19.96 -2.28 12.13
CA LYS A 270 -20.51 -0.91 12.00
C LYS A 270 -20.87 -0.50 10.56
N LEU A 271 -20.93 -1.44 9.62
CA LEU A 271 -21.26 -1.16 8.22
C LEU A 271 -22.72 -0.70 7.99
N SER A 272 -23.62 -0.94 8.94
CA SER A 272 -25.03 -0.55 8.87
C SER A 272 -25.30 0.95 9.12
N CYS A 273 -24.27 1.76 9.39
CA CYS A 273 -24.43 3.20 9.64
C CYS A 273 -23.84 4.09 8.51
N LEU A 274 -23.28 3.48 7.46
CA LEU A 274 -22.60 4.17 6.35
C LEU A 274 -23.26 3.91 4.99
N LEU A 275 -24.38 3.17 4.97
CA LEU A 275 -25.19 2.88 3.79
C LEU A 275 -26.62 3.34 4.05
#